data_AF-A0A350DB41-F1
#
_entry.id   AF-A0A350DB41-F1
#
_cell.length_a   1.000
_cell.length_b   1.000
_cell.length_c   1.000
_cell.angle_alpha   90.00
_cell.angle_beta   90.00
_cell.angle_gamma   90.00
#
_symmetry.space_group_name_H-M   'P 1'
#
loop_
_entity.id
_entity.type
_entity.pdbx_description
1 polymer ?
#
loop_
_entity_poly.entity_id
_entity_poly.type
_entity_poly.pdbx_seq_one_letter_code
_entity_poly.pdbx_strand_id
1 'polypeptide(L)'
;MPAEALSPATTASFHVQRSLRHCLSSVAELLYESGHVLETITLIQRGLSHQELISLSHQHPRWSLCQQVLEESDAATFNDYGRFVLTAMGRELMFDMFGQGAADCA
;
A
#
# COMPACT_ATOMS: atom_id res chain seq x y z
N MET A 1 -41.15 4.68 -4.41
CA MET A 1 -39.70 4.69 -4.68
C MET A 1 -39.06 3.86 -3.57
N PRO A 2 -38.53 2.65 -3.82
CA PRO A 2 -37.97 1.84 -2.75
C PRO A 2 -36.60 2.39 -2.35
N ALA A 3 -36.39 2.54 -1.05
CA ALA A 3 -35.09 2.84 -0.47
C ALA A 3 -34.23 1.58 -0.56
N GLU A 4 -33.24 1.60 -1.45
CA GLU A 4 -32.23 0.55 -1.57
C GLU A 4 -31.38 0.60 -0.29
N ALA A 5 -31.64 -0.34 0.62
CA ALA A 5 -30.86 -0.52 1.83
C ALA A 5 -29.46 -0.98 1.41
N LEU A 6 -28.52 -0.03 1.31
CA LEU A 6 -27.11 -0.27 1.11
C LEU A 6 -26.63 -1.23 2.22
N SER A 7 -26.36 -2.48 1.85
CA SER A 7 -25.93 -3.54 2.77
C SER A 7 -24.75 -3.07 3.64
N PRO A 8 -24.73 -3.35 4.96
CA PRO A 8 -23.62 -2.97 5.84
C PRO A 8 -22.28 -3.61 5.45
N ALA A 9 -22.31 -4.71 4.67
CA ALA A 9 -21.13 -5.30 4.07
C ALA A 9 -20.46 -4.33 3.07
N THR A 10 -21.26 -3.63 2.26
CA THR A 10 -20.78 -2.71 1.23
C THR A 10 -20.07 -1.50 1.86
N THR A 11 -20.62 -0.92 2.93
CA THR A 11 -20.00 0.21 3.64
C THR A 11 -18.70 -0.17 4.33
N ALA A 12 -18.62 -1.37 4.91
CA ALA A 12 -17.40 -1.90 5.50
C ALA A 12 -16.30 -2.09 4.43
N SER A 13 -16.63 -2.67 3.27
CA SER A 13 -15.69 -2.82 2.15
C SER A 13 -15.17 -1.47 1.64
N PHE A 14 -16.04 -0.47 1.49
CA PHE A 14 -15.64 0.87 1.07
C PHE A 14 -14.75 1.56 2.10
N HIS A 15 -15.02 1.41 3.39
CA HIS A 15 -14.17 1.94 4.46
C HIS A 15 -12.79 1.27 4.49
N VAL A 16 -12.73 -0.05 4.31
CA VAL A 16 -11.47 -0.80 4.25
C VAL A 16 -10.64 -0.36 3.05
N GLN A 17 -11.24 -0.24 1.86
CA GLN A 17 -10.54 0.25 0.66
C GLN A 17 -10.03 1.68 0.83
N ARG A 18 -10.81 2.57 1.48
CA ARG A 18 -10.38 3.95 1.76
C ARG A 18 -9.19 3.98 2.72
N SER A 19 -9.23 3.18 3.79
CA SER A 19 -8.13 3.06 4.75
C SER A 19 -6.87 2.46 4.09
N LEU A 20 -7.05 1.48 3.21
CA LEU A 20 -5.95 0.85 2.47
C LEU A 20 -5.27 1.82 1.50
N ARG A 21 -6.06 2.56 0.71
CA ARG A 21 -5.54 3.62 -0.17
C ARG A 21 -4.84 4.71 0.65
N HIS A 22 -5.38 5.08 1.80
CA HIS A 22 -4.71 6.03 2.69
C HIS A 22 -3.36 5.50 3.19
N CYS A 23 -3.30 4.24 3.60
CA CYS A 23 -2.04 3.60 4.02
C CYS A 23 -1.03 3.53 2.87
N LEU A 24 -1.46 3.21 1.64
CA LEU A 24 -0.60 3.23 0.45
C LEU A 24 -0.05 4.62 0.15
N SER A 25 -0.89 5.66 0.26
CA SER A 25 -0.44 7.05 0.12
C SER A 25 0.59 7.43 1.17
N SER A 26 0.34 7.09 2.43
CA SER A 26 1.29 7.34 3.51
C SER A 26 2.59 6.57 3.30
N VAL A 27 2.53 5.28 2.94
CA VAL A 27 3.72 4.47 2.64
C VAL A 27 4.54 5.09 1.51
N ALA A 28 3.90 5.57 0.44
CA ALA A 28 4.58 6.25 -0.66
C ALA A 28 5.35 7.49 -0.19
N GLU A 29 4.70 8.33 0.62
CA GLU A 29 5.30 9.53 1.21
C GLU A 29 6.47 9.17 2.14
N LEU A 30 6.27 8.24 3.08
CA LEU A 30 7.28 7.81 4.04
C LEU A 30 8.51 7.19 3.34
N LEU A 31 8.29 6.44 2.26
CA LEU A 31 9.39 5.90 1.45
C LEU A 31 10.20 7.03 0.83
N TYR A 32 9.52 8.01 0.24
CA TYR A 32 10.19 9.16 -0.36
C TYR A 32 10.97 9.99 0.67
N GLU A 33 10.39 10.24 1.85
CA GLU A 33 11.08 10.93 2.95
C GLU A 33 12.34 10.19 3.42
N SER A 34 12.31 8.86 3.38
CA SER A 34 13.45 8.00 3.71
C SER A 34 14.42 7.78 2.54
N GLY A 35 14.21 8.44 1.39
CA GLY A 35 15.08 8.35 0.21
C GLY A 35 14.85 7.12 -0.67
N HIS A 36 13.77 6.37 -0.45
CA HIS A 36 13.32 5.27 -1.29
C HIS A 36 12.36 5.76 -2.39
N VAL A 37 12.27 4.99 -3.47
CA VAL A 37 11.26 5.17 -4.53
C VAL A 37 10.14 4.14 -4.40
N LEU A 38 8.99 4.37 -5.03
CA LEU A 38 7.88 3.41 -5.07
C LEU A 38 8.30 2.05 -5.62
N GLU A 39 9.22 2.05 -6.59
CA GLU A 39 9.82 0.84 -7.19
C GLU A 39 10.52 -0.08 -6.17
N THR A 40 10.91 0.45 -5.00
CA THR A 40 11.52 -0.33 -3.93
C THR A 40 10.58 -1.40 -3.38
N ILE A 41 9.27 -1.14 -3.39
CA ILE A 41 8.25 -2.08 -2.89
C ILE A 41 7.34 -2.61 -4.00
N THR A 42 7.27 -1.97 -5.17
CA THR A 42 6.41 -2.45 -6.27
C THR A 42 7.08 -3.50 -7.16
N LEU A 43 8.41 -3.60 -7.23
CA LEU A 43 9.05 -4.64 -8.04
C LEU A 43 9.30 -5.88 -7.18
N ILE A 44 8.81 -7.07 -7.53
CA ILE A 44 8.97 -8.29 -6.68
C ILE A 44 10.46 -8.61 -6.36
N GLN A 45 11.37 -8.24 -7.28
CA GLN A 45 12.82 -8.42 -7.15
C GLN A 45 13.49 -7.36 -6.26
N ARG A 46 12.80 -6.26 -5.96
CA ARG A 46 13.22 -5.21 -5.03
C ARG A 46 12.26 -5.20 -3.84
N GLY A 47 12.78 -5.18 -2.64
CA GLY A 47 11.93 -5.18 -1.48
C GLY A 47 12.72 -4.72 -0.29
N LEU A 48 12.02 -4.16 0.68
CA LEU A 48 12.64 -3.67 1.90
C LEU A 48 13.08 -4.88 2.71
N SER A 49 14.37 -4.93 3.00
CA SER A 49 14.93 -5.90 3.93
C SER A 49 14.43 -5.62 5.35
N HIS A 50 14.55 -6.61 6.22
CA HIS A 50 14.19 -6.46 7.63
C HIS A 50 14.90 -5.26 8.31
N GLN A 51 16.16 -5.00 7.96
CA GLN A 51 16.90 -3.85 8.51
C GLN A 51 16.35 -2.51 8.02
N GLU A 52 15.92 -2.43 6.76
CA GLU A 52 15.28 -1.23 6.20
C GLU A 52 13.91 -1.00 6.86
N LEU A 53 13.13 -2.07 7.07
CA LEU A 53 11.84 -1.97 7.77
C LEU A 53 11.97 -1.53 9.23
N ILE A 54 12.99 -2.03 9.95
CA ILE A 54 13.31 -1.55 11.30
C ILE A 54 13.66 -0.05 11.24
N SER A 55 14.54 0.33 10.31
CA SER A 55 14.99 1.72 10.17
C SER A 55 13.83 2.66 9.82
N LEU A 56 12.93 2.23 8.93
CA LEU A 56 11.70 2.95 8.57
C LEU A 56 10.74 3.07 9.74
N SER A 57 10.53 1.98 10.50
CA SER A 57 9.66 1.99 11.68
C SER A 57 10.19 2.91 12.78
N HIS A 58 11.51 2.97 12.95
CA HIS A 58 12.16 3.88 13.90
C HIS A 58 12.06 5.35 13.48
N GLN A 59 12.22 5.65 12.18
CA GLN A 59 12.11 7.01 11.65
C GLN A 59 10.65 7.49 11.60
N HIS A 60 9.73 6.59 11.27
CA HIS A 60 8.34 6.89 11.02
C HIS A 60 7.43 5.88 11.75
N PRO A 61 6.93 6.20 12.96
CA PRO A 61 6.06 5.30 13.73
C PRO A 61 4.78 4.90 12.99
N ARG A 62 4.32 5.73 12.05
CA ARG A 62 3.15 5.46 11.19
C ARG A 62 3.41 4.33 10.19
N TRP A 63 4.67 4.05 9.85
CA TRP A 63 5.05 2.94 8.96
C TRP A 63 4.50 1.62 9.48
N SER A 64 4.73 1.30 10.75
CA SER A 64 4.35 0.00 11.33
C SER A 64 2.83 -0.23 11.27
N LEU A 65 2.03 0.82 11.48
CA LEU A 65 0.57 0.74 11.34
C LEU A 65 0.16 0.48 9.89
N CYS A 66 0.73 1.23 8.94
CA CYS A 66 0.41 1.07 7.52
C CYS A 66 0.88 -0.29 6.99
N GLN A 67 2.05 -0.77 7.43
CA GLN A 67 2.61 -2.07 7.07
C GLN A 67 1.63 -3.18 7.48
N GLN A 68 1.18 -3.15 8.74
CA GLN A 68 0.22 -4.14 9.24
C GLN A 68 -1.09 -4.14 8.43
N VAL A 69 -1.66 -2.95 8.14
CA VAL A 69 -2.89 -2.84 7.33
C VAL A 69 -2.67 -3.40 5.92
N LEU A 70 -1.50 -3.16 5.32
CA LEU A 70 -1.16 -3.67 3.99
C LEU A 70 -1.04 -5.20 3.98
N GLU A 71 -0.44 -5.79 5.02
CA GLU A 71 -0.32 -7.24 5.18
C GLU A 71 -1.69 -7.89 5.45
N GLU A 72 -2.49 -7.35 6.38
CA GLU A 72 -3.83 -7.87 6.70
C GLU A 72 -4.81 -7.76 5.52
N SER A 73 -4.58 -6.79 4.63
CA SER A 73 -5.41 -6.59 3.42
C SER A 73 -4.88 -7.31 2.18
N ASP A 74 -3.85 -8.16 2.31
CA ASP A 74 -3.17 -8.84 1.20
C ASP A 74 -2.59 -7.88 0.13
N ALA A 75 -2.41 -6.61 0.46
CA ALA A 75 -1.84 -5.60 -0.45
C ALA A 75 -0.30 -5.63 -0.43
N ALA A 76 0.31 -6.13 0.64
CA ALA A 76 1.73 -6.36 0.75
C ALA A 76 2.04 -7.68 1.43
N THR A 77 3.20 -8.25 1.15
CA THR A 77 3.65 -9.50 1.71
C THR A 77 5.18 -9.56 1.76
N PHE A 78 5.72 -10.57 2.43
CA PHE A 78 7.13 -10.91 2.35
C PHE A 78 7.35 -11.93 1.23
N ASN A 79 8.29 -11.64 0.33
CA ASN A 79 8.68 -12.60 -0.69
C ASN A 79 9.54 -13.75 -0.11
N ASP A 80 9.91 -14.73 -0.95
CA ASP A 80 10.74 -15.88 -0.55
C ASP A 80 12.11 -15.49 0.04
N TYR A 81 12.57 -14.25 -0.19
CA TYR A 81 13.82 -13.70 0.36
C TYR A 81 13.61 -12.93 1.67
N GLY A 82 12.41 -12.95 2.24
CA GLY A 82 12.08 -12.21 3.47
C GLY A 82 12.06 -10.69 3.28
N ARG A 83 11.81 -10.21 2.05
CA ARG A 83 11.71 -8.78 1.74
C ARG A 83 10.26 -8.36 1.61
N PHE A 84 9.92 -7.22 2.17
CA PHE A 84 8.58 -6.65 2.06
C PHE A 84 8.37 -6.06 0.66
N VAL A 85 7.32 -6.54 -0.01
CA VAL A 85 6.94 -6.18 -1.37
C VAL A 85 5.42 -6.06 -1.47
N LEU A 86 4.95 -5.25 -2.41
CA LEU A 86 3.53 -5.20 -2.73
C LEU A 86 3.12 -6.43 -3.52
N THR A 87 1.92 -6.94 -3.25
CA THR A 87 1.28 -8.00 -4.02
C THR A 87 0.76 -7.45 -5.35
N ALA A 88 0.16 -8.31 -6.19
CA ALA A 88 -0.50 -7.83 -7.41
C ALA A 88 -1.57 -6.78 -7.10
N MET A 89 -2.39 -7.01 -6.07
CA MET A 89 -3.43 -6.09 -5.63
C MET A 89 -2.85 -4.75 -5.16
N GLY A 90 -1.84 -4.76 -4.28
CA GLY A 90 -1.23 -3.52 -3.79
C GLY A 90 -0.59 -2.68 -4.90
N ARG A 91 0.03 -3.34 -5.89
CA ARG A 91 0.60 -2.66 -7.07
C ARG A 91 -0.47 -2.05 -7.95
N GLU A 92 -1.56 -2.76 -8.19
CA GLU A 92 -2.69 -2.24 -8.96
C GLU A 92 -3.28 -0.99 -8.29
N LEU A 93 -3.46 -1.02 -6.96
CA LEU A 93 -3.92 0.15 -6.20
C LEU A 93 -2.92 1.32 -6.25
N MET A 94 -1.62 1.05 -6.10
CA MET A 94 -0.59 2.08 -6.29
C MET A 94 -0.62 2.66 -7.71
N PHE A 95 -0.83 1.83 -8.72
CA PHE A 95 -0.90 2.28 -10.10
C PHE A 95 -2.18 3.09 -10.38
N ASP A 96 -3.32 2.70 -9.83
CA ASP A 96 -4.58 3.47 -9.85
C ASP A 96 -4.39 4.85 -9.20
N MET A 97 -3.66 4.91 -8.07
CA MET A 97 -3.48 6.15 -7.32
C MET A 97 -2.40 7.08 -7.89
N PHE A 98 -1.29 6.53 -8.37
CA PHE A 98 -0.09 7.31 -8.77
C PHE A 98 0.24 7.18 -10.27
N GLY A 99 -0.26 6.15 -10.94
CA GLY A 99 -0.02 5.86 -12.37
C GLY A 99 -0.99 6.56 -13.32
N GLN A 100 -2.09 7.14 -12.83
CA GLN A 100 -3.11 7.79 -13.67
C GLN A 100 -2.64 9.10 -14.35
N GLY A 101 -1.42 9.57 -14.08
CA GLY A 101 -0.76 10.66 -14.82
C GLY A 101 0.20 10.21 -15.94
N ALA A 102 0.47 8.90 -16.08
CA ALA A 102 1.35 8.35 -17.12
C ALA A 102 0.59 7.83 -18.35
N ALA A 103 -0.74 7.71 -18.26
CA ALA A 103 -1.60 7.21 -19.32
C ALA A 103 -2.21 8.30 -20.23
N ASP A 104 -2.09 9.59 -19.88
CA ASP A 104 -2.61 10.72 -20.66
C ASP A 104 -1.57 11.27 -21.68
N CYS A 105 -0.95 10.33 -22.40
CA CYS A 105 -0.22 10.63 -23.64
C CYS A 105 -0.82 9.76 -24.74
N ALA A 106 -2.00 10.13 -25.23
CA ALA A 106 -2.60 9.62 -26.45
C ALA A 106 -3.24 10.76 -27.26
#